data_AF-A0AAU9BQ69-F1
#
_entry.id   AF-A0AAU9BQ69-F1
#
_cell.length_a   1.000
_cell.length_b   1.000
_cell.length_c   1.000
_cell.angle_alpha   90.00
_cell.angle_beta   90.00
_cell.angle_gamma   90.00
#
_symmetry.space_group_name_H-M   'P 1'
#
loop_
_entity.id
_entity.type
_entity.pdbx_description
1 polymer ?
#
loop_
_entity_poly.entity_id
_entity_poly.type
_entity_poly.pdbx_seq_one_letter_code
_entity_poly.pdbx_strand_id
1 'polypeptide(L)'
;MIWKGNQYQAYPIAVEGFESKNEGTYARPTMVVANVTGLLTGINHDFDDMLGVVITRRQVPVKYLDAVNFPNGNPDADPTQEAVSRYVVEEMTEETFEQVTYTLATPIDCDNAIIPARTILADVCQWQYRGVGCGYDGPPVADERDNPTTDPAKDKCSHRRTGCRFRYPRPEPMPISSFPGSQKVS
;
A
#
# COMPACT_ATOMS: atom_id res chain seq x y z
N MET A 1 -3.38 5.58 -31.33
CA MET A 1 -2.82 4.22 -31.39
C MET A 1 -3.74 3.29 -30.62
N ILE A 2 -3.97 2.06 -31.06
CA ILE A 2 -4.82 1.08 -30.39
C ILE A 2 -3.93 -0.08 -29.90
N TRP A 3 -4.08 -0.47 -28.64
CA TRP A 3 -3.37 -1.63 -28.08
C TRP A 3 -4.31 -2.43 -27.17
N LYS A 4 -4.44 -3.74 -27.42
CA LYS A 4 -5.40 -4.61 -26.74
C LYS A 4 -6.83 -4.07 -26.79
N GLY A 5 -7.20 -3.45 -27.92
CA GLY A 5 -8.50 -2.80 -28.10
C GLY A 5 -8.68 -1.47 -27.36
N ASN A 6 -7.69 -1.01 -26.58
CA ASN A 6 -7.76 0.30 -25.92
C ASN A 6 -7.15 1.39 -26.79
N GLN A 7 -7.83 2.52 -26.92
CA GLN A 7 -7.33 3.67 -27.65
C GLN A 7 -6.41 4.52 -26.76
N TYR A 8 -5.18 4.73 -27.23
CA TYR A 8 -4.16 5.59 -26.66
C TYR A 8 -4.03 6.85 -27.53
N GLN A 9 -4.38 8.00 -26.96
CA GLN A 9 -4.19 9.31 -27.55
C GLN A 9 -2.80 9.84 -27.23
N ALA A 10 -2.13 10.45 -28.21
CA ALA A 10 -0.86 11.11 -27.97
C ALA A 10 -1.09 12.34 -27.09
N TYR A 11 -0.36 12.41 -25.98
CA TYR A 11 -0.32 13.56 -25.09
C TYR A 11 1.15 13.95 -24.86
N PRO A 12 1.50 15.24 -24.79
CA PRO A 12 2.88 15.64 -24.55
C PRO A 12 3.30 15.27 -23.12
N ILE A 13 4.08 14.20 -23.03
CA ILE A 13 4.62 13.66 -21.78
C ILE A 13 6.09 13.35 -22.02
N ALA A 14 6.96 13.91 -21.20
CA ALA A 14 8.38 13.60 -21.16
C ALA A 14 8.69 12.94 -19.82
N VAL A 15 9.38 11.80 -19.84
CA VAL A 15 9.78 11.12 -18.61
C VAL A 15 11.23 10.69 -18.69
N GLU A 16 11.99 11.07 -17.69
CA GLU A 16 13.41 10.78 -17.56
C GLU A 16 13.69 9.98 -16.29
N GLY A 17 14.85 9.32 -16.21
CA GLY A 17 15.25 8.58 -15.00
C GLY A 17 14.64 7.18 -14.86
N PHE A 18 14.17 6.56 -15.95
CA PHE A 18 13.83 5.13 -15.95
C PHE A 18 15.09 4.26 -15.90
N GLU A 19 15.80 4.25 -14.78
CA GLU A 19 16.92 3.34 -14.56
C GLU A 19 16.44 2.04 -13.93
N SER A 20 16.85 0.90 -14.47
CA SER A 20 16.69 -0.41 -13.83
C SER A 20 18.03 -0.80 -13.23
N LYS A 21 18.24 -0.47 -11.96
CA LYS A 21 19.41 -0.92 -11.19
C LYS A 21 19.08 -2.22 -10.47
N ASN A 22 20.00 -3.18 -10.50
CA ASN A 22 19.87 -4.44 -9.77
C ASN A 22 20.37 -4.33 -8.31
N GLU A 23 21.02 -3.22 -7.95
CA GLU A 23 21.55 -2.95 -6.61
C GLU A 23 21.37 -1.45 -6.27
N GLY A 24 21.03 -1.16 -5.01
CA GLY A 24 20.87 0.21 -4.49
C GLY A 24 19.43 0.72 -4.45
N THR A 25 19.28 2.03 -4.27
CA THR A 25 17.98 2.72 -4.22
C THR A 25 17.28 2.60 -5.58
N TYR A 26 15.97 2.35 -5.55
CA TYR A 26 15.16 2.32 -6.76
C TYR A 26 15.22 3.68 -7.47
N ALA A 27 15.17 3.64 -8.80
CA ALA A 27 15.12 4.87 -9.58
C ALA A 27 13.82 5.62 -9.27
N ARG A 28 13.93 6.94 -9.13
CA ARG A 28 12.80 7.86 -9.00
C ARG A 28 12.69 8.68 -10.30
N PRO A 29 11.92 8.21 -11.29
CA PRO A 29 11.77 8.93 -12.55
C PRO A 29 11.06 10.25 -12.35
N THR A 30 11.42 11.25 -13.15
CA THR A 30 10.75 12.54 -13.20
C THR A 30 9.86 12.57 -14.43
N MET A 31 8.56 12.79 -14.24
CA MET A 31 7.55 12.86 -15.30
C MET A 31 7.07 14.29 -15.45
N VAL A 32 7.28 14.87 -16.63
CA VAL A 32 6.80 16.18 -17.04
C VAL A 32 5.62 15.99 -18.01
N VAL A 33 4.49 16.61 -17.68
CA VAL A 33 3.25 16.53 -18.46
C VAL A 33 2.83 17.94 -18.86
N ALA A 34 2.48 18.16 -20.12
CA ALA A 34 1.98 19.46 -20.55
C ALA A 34 0.65 19.81 -19.86
N ASN A 35 0.51 21.03 -19.38
CA ASN A 35 -0.69 21.54 -18.73
C ASN A 35 -1.62 22.23 -19.74
N VAL A 36 -2.07 21.49 -20.75
CA VAL A 36 -2.90 22.08 -21.81
C VAL A 36 -4.22 22.58 -21.21
N THR A 37 -4.48 23.89 -21.35
CA THR A 37 -5.71 24.56 -20.87
C THR A 37 -5.98 24.46 -19.37
N GLY A 38 -4.95 24.22 -18.54
CA GLY A 38 -5.10 24.10 -17.09
C GLY A 38 -5.74 22.78 -16.64
N LEU A 39 -5.78 21.76 -17.51
CA LEU A 39 -6.37 20.46 -17.20
C LEU A 39 -5.68 19.81 -15.99
N LEU A 40 -4.34 19.83 -15.95
CA LEU A 40 -3.58 19.18 -14.88
C LEU A 40 -3.74 19.95 -13.57
N THR A 41 -3.79 21.28 -13.63
CA THR A 41 -4.12 22.12 -12.46
C THR A 41 -5.45 21.76 -11.83
N GLY A 42 -6.49 21.58 -12.65
CA GLY A 42 -7.80 21.15 -12.15
C GLY A 42 -7.76 19.76 -11.52
N ILE A 43 -7.06 18.82 -12.14
CA ILE A 43 -6.91 17.46 -11.61
C ILE A 43 -6.13 17.46 -10.30
N ASN A 44 -5.02 18.19 -10.22
CA ASN A 44 -4.23 18.31 -8.99
C ASN A 44 -5.06 18.88 -7.84
N HIS A 45 -5.80 19.96 -8.10
CA HIS A 45 -6.67 20.57 -7.10
C HIS A 45 -7.77 19.62 -6.60
N ASP A 46 -8.38 18.83 -7.50
CA ASP A 46 -9.50 17.94 -7.15
C ASP A 46 -9.05 16.61 -6.55
N PHE A 47 -7.82 16.16 -6.84
CA PHE A 47 -7.30 14.84 -6.49
C PHE A 47 -5.98 14.87 -5.71
N ASP A 48 -5.73 15.95 -4.95
CA ASP A 48 -4.58 16.09 -4.05
C ASP A 48 -3.26 15.78 -4.77
N ASP A 49 -2.97 16.56 -5.82
CA ASP A 49 -1.76 16.47 -6.66
C ASP A 49 -1.53 15.09 -7.30
N MET A 50 -2.60 14.30 -7.45
CA MET A 50 -2.56 12.91 -7.93
C MET A 50 -1.66 12.00 -7.09
N LEU A 51 -1.47 12.31 -5.81
CA LEU A 51 -0.68 11.50 -4.90
C LEU A 51 -1.21 10.05 -4.85
N GLY A 52 -0.31 9.07 -5.00
CA GLY A 52 -0.67 7.66 -4.97
C GLY A 52 -1.27 7.11 -6.27
N VAL A 53 -1.44 7.94 -7.32
CA VAL A 53 -1.95 7.47 -8.62
C VAL A 53 -0.95 6.51 -9.27
N VAL A 54 -1.45 5.38 -9.78
CA VAL A 54 -0.64 4.36 -10.42
C VAL A 54 -0.46 4.66 -11.91
N ILE A 55 0.78 4.96 -12.31
CA ILE A 55 1.19 5.15 -13.69
C ILE A 55 1.69 3.83 -14.26
N THR A 56 1.07 3.35 -15.33
CA THR A 56 1.48 2.12 -16.03
C THR A 56 2.15 2.45 -17.35
N ARG A 57 3.46 2.23 -17.43
CA ARG A 57 4.24 2.34 -18.67
C ARG A 57 4.18 1.01 -19.42
N ARG A 58 3.72 1.04 -20.66
CA ARG A 58 3.72 -0.10 -21.58
C ARG A 58 4.69 0.17 -22.72
N GLN A 59 5.69 -0.68 -22.87
CA GLN A 59 6.60 -0.67 -24.02
C GLN A 59 6.21 -1.81 -24.95
N VAL A 60 5.78 -1.45 -26.16
CA VAL A 60 5.28 -2.39 -27.16
C VAL A 60 6.07 -2.17 -28.45
N PRO A 61 6.75 -3.20 -28.98
CA PRO A 61 7.36 -3.12 -30.30
C PRO A 61 6.29 -2.91 -31.37
N VAL A 62 6.52 -1.95 -32.29
CA VAL A 62 5.55 -1.56 -33.32
C VAL A 62 5.01 -2.75 -34.11
N LYS A 63 5.87 -3.73 -34.43
CA LYS A 63 5.52 -4.93 -35.19
C LYS A 63 4.43 -5.80 -34.52
N TYR A 64 4.24 -5.70 -33.22
CA TYR A 64 3.26 -6.52 -32.49
C TYR A 64 1.93 -5.80 -32.23
N LEU A 65 1.82 -4.51 -32.58
CA LEU A 65 0.61 -3.71 -32.37
C LEU A 65 -0.63 -4.30 -33.06
N ASP A 66 -1.81 -4.00 -32.52
CA ASP A 66 -3.09 -4.46 -33.07
C ASP A 66 -3.23 -4.13 -34.56
N ALA A 67 -3.80 -5.07 -35.32
CA ALA A 67 -3.98 -4.96 -36.77
C ALA A 67 -4.70 -3.68 -37.23
N VAL A 68 -5.60 -3.14 -36.40
CA VAL A 68 -6.37 -1.92 -36.67
C VAL A 68 -5.48 -0.68 -36.86
N ASN A 69 -4.25 -0.70 -36.36
CA ASN A 69 -3.31 0.41 -36.55
C ASN A 69 -2.73 0.47 -37.98
N PHE A 70 -2.88 -0.57 -38.80
CA PHE A 70 -2.24 -0.70 -40.10
C PHE A 70 -3.26 -0.79 -41.23
N PRO A 71 -3.06 -0.06 -42.37
CA PRO A 71 -4.01 -0.06 -43.48
C PRO A 71 -4.32 -1.45 -44.06
N ASN A 72 -3.35 -2.38 -44.01
CA ASN A 72 -3.48 -3.75 -44.52
C ASN A 72 -3.64 -4.80 -43.41
N GLY A 73 -3.89 -4.36 -42.17
CA GLY A 73 -3.82 -5.22 -40.98
C GLY A 73 -2.39 -5.52 -40.54
N ASN A 74 -2.25 -6.33 -39.49
CA ASN A 74 -0.98 -6.81 -38.98
C ASN A 74 -1.04 -8.31 -38.69
N PRO A 75 -0.38 -9.17 -39.50
CA PRO A 75 -0.35 -10.61 -39.27
C PRO A 75 0.52 -10.99 -38.07
N ASP A 76 1.47 -10.15 -37.70
CA ASP A 76 2.37 -10.35 -36.55
C ASP A 76 1.80 -9.75 -35.26
N ALA A 77 0.52 -9.33 -35.24
CA ALA A 77 -0.09 -8.77 -34.03
C ALA A 77 -0.07 -9.81 -32.89
N ASP A 78 0.58 -9.47 -31.78
CA ASP A 78 0.69 -10.34 -30.61
C ASP A 78 0.49 -9.53 -29.33
N PRO A 79 -0.68 -9.65 -28.67
CA PRO A 79 -0.99 -8.90 -27.44
C PRO A 79 -0.15 -9.34 -26.23
N THR A 80 0.64 -10.41 -26.32
CA THR A 80 1.50 -10.86 -25.22
C THR A 80 2.84 -10.13 -25.18
N GLN A 81 3.24 -9.50 -26.29
CA GLN A 81 4.54 -8.84 -26.43
C GLN A 81 4.51 -7.41 -25.88
N GLU A 82 4.55 -7.29 -24.56
CA GLU A 82 4.72 -6.01 -23.86
C GLU A 82 5.68 -6.12 -22.68
N ALA A 83 6.50 -5.09 -22.48
CA ALA A 83 7.14 -4.85 -21.20
C ALA A 83 6.30 -3.82 -20.42
N VAL A 84 5.84 -4.21 -19.23
CA VAL A 84 4.99 -3.39 -18.38
C VAL A 84 5.76 -2.99 -17.13
N SER A 85 5.84 -1.69 -16.87
CA SER A 85 6.39 -1.12 -15.64
C SER A 85 5.30 -0.31 -14.94
N ARG A 86 5.25 -0.40 -13.61
CA ARG A 86 4.30 0.34 -12.78
C ARG A 86 5.06 1.29 -11.89
N TYR A 87 4.53 2.49 -11.78
CA TYR A 87 5.03 3.56 -10.92
C TYR A 87 3.86 4.18 -10.17
N VAL A 88 4.16 4.87 -9.09
CA VAL A 88 3.20 5.60 -8.27
C VAL A 88 3.66 7.05 -8.22
N VAL A 89 2.75 8.00 -8.35
CA VAL A 89 3.05 9.41 -8.11
C VAL A 89 3.32 9.61 -6.63
N GLU A 90 4.54 10.04 -6.30
CA GLU A 90 4.98 10.24 -4.92
C GLU A 90 4.78 11.68 -4.47
N GLU A 91 5.11 12.63 -5.34
CA GLU A 91 4.93 14.06 -5.10
C GLU A 91 4.84 14.84 -6.41
N MET A 92 4.18 15.99 -6.37
CA MET A 92 4.28 17.01 -7.39
C MET A 92 5.43 17.97 -7.02
N THR A 93 6.41 18.11 -7.90
CA THR A 93 7.58 18.97 -7.63
C THR A 93 7.36 20.39 -8.09
N GLU A 94 6.69 20.58 -9.23
CA GLU A 94 6.49 21.89 -9.83
C GLU A 94 5.20 21.90 -10.65
N GLU A 95 4.43 22.97 -10.50
CA GLU A 95 3.27 23.26 -11.34
C GLU A 95 3.43 24.63 -11.99
N THR A 96 3.34 24.64 -13.33
CA THR A 96 3.34 25.86 -14.13
C THR A 96 2.13 25.87 -15.06
N PHE A 97 1.86 27.02 -15.68
CA PHE A 97 0.78 27.15 -16.66
C PHE A 97 1.00 26.27 -17.91
N GLU A 98 2.25 25.96 -18.26
CA GLU A 98 2.57 25.19 -19.47
C GLU A 98 2.79 23.71 -19.20
N GLN A 99 3.28 23.35 -18.01
CA GLN A 99 3.65 21.97 -17.66
C GLN A 99 3.59 21.72 -16.15
N VAL A 100 3.41 20.46 -15.79
CA VAL A 100 3.46 19.97 -14.40
C VAL A 100 4.47 18.83 -14.30
N THR A 101 5.27 18.85 -13.26
CA THR A 101 6.34 17.88 -13.01
C THR A 101 6.02 17.06 -11.76
N TYR A 102 6.14 15.74 -11.88
CA TYR A 102 5.91 14.76 -10.83
C TYR A 102 7.13 13.89 -10.60
N THR A 103 7.40 13.57 -9.34
CA THR A 103 8.32 12.50 -8.95
C THR A 103 7.55 11.19 -8.87
N LEU A 104 8.06 10.17 -9.54
CA LEU A 104 7.49 8.83 -9.54
C LEU A 104 8.34 7.89 -8.68
N ALA A 105 7.66 7.04 -7.91
CA ALA A 105 8.28 5.96 -7.15
C ALA A 105 7.85 4.60 -7.68
N THR A 106 8.63 3.55 -7.42
CA THR A 106 8.15 2.19 -7.69
C THR A 106 7.15 1.78 -6.61
N PRO A 107 6.11 0.97 -6.90
CA PRO A 107 5.12 0.55 -5.90
C PRO A 107 5.70 -0.23 -4.71
N ILE A 108 6.94 -0.72 -4.84
CA ILE A 108 7.67 -1.46 -3.80
C ILE A 108 8.44 -0.48 -2.91
N ASP A 109 8.74 0.72 -3.40
CA ASP A 109 9.36 1.80 -2.63
C ASP A 109 8.30 2.33 -1.66
N CYS A 110 8.28 1.70 -0.50
CA CYS A 110 7.27 1.85 0.56
C CYS A 110 7.52 3.11 1.39
N ASP A 111 7.72 4.26 0.76
CA ASP A 111 7.67 5.54 1.48
C ASP A 111 6.21 5.78 1.89
N ASN A 112 5.97 5.83 3.21
CA ASN A 112 4.67 5.81 3.91
C ASN A 112 4.02 4.44 4.19
N ALA A 113 4.69 3.31 3.96
CA ALA A 113 4.11 2.04 4.42
C ALA A 113 4.18 1.93 5.96
N ILE A 114 3.01 1.95 6.60
CA ILE A 114 2.89 1.63 8.03
C ILE A 114 3.08 0.12 8.19
N ILE A 115 4.32 -0.29 8.45
CA ILE A 115 4.69 -1.67 8.78
C ILE A 115 5.37 -1.62 10.16
N PRO A 116 4.83 -2.23 11.24
CA PRO A 116 3.55 -2.89 11.47
C PRO A 116 2.49 -1.94 12.07
N ALA A 117 1.20 -2.19 11.77
CA ALA A 117 0.03 -1.51 12.35
C ALA A 117 -0.19 -1.79 13.87
N ARG A 118 0.84 -2.24 14.58
CA ARG A 118 0.80 -2.60 16.00
C ARG A 118 2.06 -2.12 16.70
N THR A 119 1.89 -1.28 17.70
CA THR A 119 2.97 -0.82 18.57
C THR A 119 3.52 -2.00 19.37
N ILE A 120 4.84 -2.15 19.46
CA ILE A 120 5.44 -3.17 20.33
C ILE A 120 5.31 -2.69 21.78
N LEU A 121 4.32 -3.22 22.51
CA LEU A 121 4.11 -2.95 23.94
C LEU A 121 4.56 -4.15 24.76
N ALA A 122 5.34 -3.91 25.81
CA ALA A 122 5.89 -4.98 26.64
C ALA A 122 4.82 -5.71 27.48
N ASP A 123 3.94 -4.92 28.12
CA ASP A 123 3.04 -5.42 29.17
C ASP A 123 1.56 -5.41 28.79
N VAL A 124 1.21 -4.77 27.68
CA VAL A 124 -0.18 -4.53 27.27
C VAL A 124 -0.50 -5.32 26.02
N CYS A 125 -1.52 -6.18 26.11
CA CYS A 125 -2.10 -6.91 25.00
C CYS A 125 -2.99 -6.02 24.16
N GLN A 126 -2.81 -6.02 22.84
CA GLN A 126 -3.61 -5.22 21.90
C GLN A 126 -4.81 -5.97 21.30
N TRP A 127 -4.98 -7.25 21.64
CA TRP A 127 -6.14 -8.00 21.14
C TRP A 127 -7.43 -7.46 21.72
N GLN A 128 -8.48 -7.40 20.90
CA GLN A 128 -9.84 -7.19 21.38
C GLN A 128 -10.25 -8.40 22.24
N TYR A 129 -10.79 -8.14 23.44
CA TYR A 129 -11.26 -9.20 24.33
C TYR A 129 -12.36 -10.02 23.64
N ARG A 130 -12.23 -11.36 23.66
CA ARG A 130 -13.10 -12.31 22.94
C ARG A 130 -13.14 -12.12 21.41
N GLY A 131 -12.20 -11.35 20.84
CA GLY A 131 -12.07 -11.11 19.41
C GLY A 131 -11.01 -11.98 18.75
N VAL A 132 -10.78 -11.73 17.47
CA VAL A 132 -9.74 -12.39 16.67
C VAL A 132 -8.36 -12.12 17.29
N GLY A 133 -7.61 -13.20 17.55
CA GLY A 133 -6.31 -13.16 18.23
C GLY A 133 -6.36 -13.45 19.73
N CYS A 134 -7.39 -12.99 20.46
CA CYS A 134 -7.59 -13.35 21.87
C CYS A 134 -8.19 -14.75 22.02
N GLY A 135 -9.20 -15.08 21.21
CA GLY A 135 -9.80 -16.42 21.13
C GLY A 135 -10.57 -16.91 22.36
N TYR A 136 -10.72 -16.08 23.41
CA TYR A 136 -11.36 -16.52 24.65
C TYR A 136 -12.89 -16.53 24.50
N ASP A 137 -13.52 -17.69 24.63
CA ASP A 137 -14.97 -17.89 24.55
C ASP A 137 -15.60 -18.39 25.86
N GLY A 138 -14.79 -18.64 26.89
CA GLY A 138 -15.20 -19.20 28.17
C GLY A 138 -16.07 -18.28 29.06
N PRO A 139 -16.44 -18.77 30.27
CA PRO A 139 -17.27 -18.03 31.22
C PRO A 139 -16.60 -16.74 31.73
N PRO A 140 -17.32 -15.82 32.39
CA PRO A 140 -16.72 -14.66 33.03
C PRO A 140 -15.72 -15.08 34.11
N VAL A 141 -14.56 -14.41 34.16
CA VAL A 141 -13.47 -14.79 35.07
C VAL A 141 -13.05 -13.64 35.96
N ALA A 142 -12.80 -12.46 35.39
CA ALA A 142 -12.24 -11.34 36.14
C ALA A 142 -12.62 -9.99 35.53
N ASP A 143 -12.66 -8.96 36.38
CA ASP A 143 -12.85 -7.57 35.97
C ASP A 143 -11.57 -6.95 35.38
N GLU A 144 -11.65 -5.68 34.97
CA GLU A 144 -10.54 -4.90 34.37
C GLU A 144 -9.29 -4.81 35.28
N ARG A 145 -9.44 -5.05 36.58
CA ARG A 145 -8.36 -4.99 37.58
C ARG A 145 -7.90 -6.37 38.03
N ASP A 146 -8.26 -7.43 37.31
CA ASP A 146 -7.96 -8.83 37.64
C ASP A 146 -8.63 -9.32 38.93
N ASN A 147 -9.72 -8.70 39.40
CA ASN A 147 -10.50 -9.25 40.51
C ASN A 147 -11.47 -10.33 39.98
N PRO A 148 -11.54 -11.52 40.62
CA PRO A 148 -12.44 -12.57 40.21
C PRO A 148 -13.90 -12.10 40.18
N THR A 149 -14.61 -12.38 39.09
CA THR A 149 -16.03 -12.05 38.94
C THR A 149 -16.76 -13.13 38.16
N THR A 150 -17.97 -13.44 38.59
CA THR A 150 -18.89 -14.35 37.90
C THR A 150 -19.99 -13.60 37.14
N ASP A 151 -20.00 -12.27 37.22
CA ASP A 151 -20.99 -11.40 36.57
C ASP A 151 -20.54 -11.06 35.14
N PRO A 152 -21.28 -11.48 34.09
CA PRO A 152 -20.93 -11.19 32.70
C PRO A 152 -20.83 -9.70 32.38
N ALA A 153 -21.56 -8.82 33.09
CA ALA A 153 -21.52 -7.39 32.85
C ALA A 153 -20.22 -6.74 33.36
N LYS A 154 -19.53 -7.39 34.30
CA LYS A 154 -18.29 -6.90 34.92
C LYS A 154 -17.04 -7.61 34.38
N ASP A 155 -17.21 -8.70 33.64
CA ASP A 155 -16.11 -9.42 33.00
C ASP A 155 -15.47 -8.56 31.90
N LYS A 156 -14.26 -8.08 32.18
CA LYS A 156 -13.45 -7.28 31.26
C LYS A 156 -12.01 -7.77 31.30
N CYS A 157 -11.34 -7.74 30.16
CA CYS A 157 -9.92 -8.07 30.10
C CYS A 157 -9.09 -6.91 30.68
N SER A 158 -8.13 -7.20 31.55
CA SER A 158 -7.13 -6.23 32.02
C SER A 158 -6.04 -5.93 30.98
N HIS A 159 -6.04 -6.66 29.86
CA HIS A 159 -5.01 -6.63 28.81
C HIS A 159 -3.59 -6.98 29.32
N ARG A 160 -3.47 -7.54 30.52
CA ARG A 160 -2.21 -7.97 31.13
C ARG A 160 -2.05 -9.48 31.05
N ARG A 161 -0.80 -9.93 31.22
CA ARG A 161 -0.46 -11.36 31.30
C ARG A 161 -1.20 -12.07 32.44
N THR A 162 -1.39 -11.39 33.57
CA THR A 162 -2.13 -11.89 34.73
C THR A 162 -3.59 -12.20 34.38
N GLY A 163 -4.30 -11.24 33.79
CA GLY A 163 -5.69 -11.44 33.34
C GLY A 163 -5.86 -12.51 32.26
N CYS A 164 -4.90 -12.61 31.34
CA CYS A 164 -4.92 -13.66 30.31
C CYS A 164 -4.61 -15.05 30.90
N ARG A 165 -3.76 -15.13 31.93
CA ARG A 165 -3.46 -16.39 32.64
C ARG A 165 -4.65 -16.96 33.41
N PHE A 166 -5.53 -16.11 33.94
CA PHE A 166 -6.77 -16.58 34.58
C PHE A 166 -7.73 -17.25 33.58
N ARG A 167 -7.69 -16.81 32.32
CA ARG A 167 -8.54 -17.30 31.24
C ARG A 167 -7.95 -18.51 30.52
N TYR A 168 -6.63 -18.55 30.40
CA TYR A 168 -5.86 -19.66 29.85
C TYR A 168 -4.91 -20.22 30.92
N PRO A 169 -5.38 -21.15 31.79
CA PRO A 169 -4.56 -21.79 32.82
C PRO A 169 -3.45 -22.69 32.23
N ARG A 170 -2.52 -23.21 33.05
CA ARG A 170 -1.36 -23.97 32.52
C ARG A 170 -1.90 -25.39 32.40
N PRO A 171 -1.63 -26.12 31.31
CA PRO A 171 -0.53 -25.94 30.34
C PRO A 171 -0.92 -25.21 29.04
N GLU A 172 -2.12 -24.65 28.93
CA GLU A 172 -2.62 -24.11 27.67
C GLU A 172 -1.80 -22.90 27.17
N PRO A 173 -1.57 -22.81 25.85
CA PRO A 173 -0.90 -21.68 25.26
C PRO A 173 -1.74 -20.42 25.48
N MET A 174 -1.09 -19.34 25.89
CA MET A 174 -1.74 -18.07 26.16
C MET A 174 -1.56 -17.16 24.93
N PRO A 175 -2.62 -16.89 24.14
CA PRO A 175 -2.54 -16.10 22.92
C PRO A 175 -2.52 -14.60 23.24
N ILE A 176 -1.42 -14.11 23.83
CA ILE A 176 -1.24 -12.70 24.18
C ILE A 176 -0.44 -11.96 23.10
N SER A 177 -0.85 -10.73 22.77
CA SER A 177 -0.16 -9.84 21.81
C SER A 177 0.86 -8.90 22.49
N SER A 178 1.38 -9.24 23.67
CA SER A 178 2.39 -8.43 24.35
C SER A 178 3.79 -8.99 24.11
N PHE A 179 4.82 -8.13 24.20
CA PHE A 179 6.22 -8.49 23.94
C PHE A 179 7.09 -8.31 25.20
N PRO A 180 7.05 -9.24 26.17
CA PRO A 180 7.73 -9.07 27.47
C PRO A 180 9.25 -8.85 27.37
N GLY A 181 9.88 -9.31 26.28
CA GLY A 181 11.31 -9.10 26.03
C GLY A 181 11.69 -7.66 25.70
N SER A 182 10.73 -6.83 25.25
CA SER A 182 10.98 -5.44 24.84
C SER A 182 11.25 -4.49 26.01
N GLN A 183 10.94 -4.89 27.25
CA GLN A 183 11.14 -4.07 28.46
C GLN A 183 12.62 -3.84 28.79
N LYS A 184 13.55 -4.57 28.17
CA LYS A 184 14.99 -4.52 28.44
C LYS A 184 15.80 -3.68 27.47
N VAL A 185 15.15 -2.99 26.52
CA VAL A 185 15.82 -2.11 25.56
C VAL A 185 15.50 -0.68 25.98
N SER A 186 16.36 -0.12 26.83
CA SER A 186 16.48 1.33 27.06
C SER A 186 17.83 1.79 26.54
#